data_AF-A0A561WSH0-F1
#
_entry.id   AF-A0A561WSH0-F1
#
_cell.length_a   1.000
_cell.length_b   1.000
_cell.length_c   1.000
_cell.angle_alpha   90.00
_cell.angle_beta   90.00
_cell.angle_gamma   90.00
#
_symmetry.space_group_name_H-M   'P 1'
#
loop_
_entity.id
_entity.type
_entity.pdbx_description
1 polymer ?
#
loop_
_entity_poly.entity_id
_entity_poly.type
_entity_poly.pdbx_seq_one_letter_code
_entity_poly.pdbx_strand_id
1 'polypeptide(L)'
;MTARPRRWLMLALAPLVATTIFVAPVTPAHAAPGGSSSAPAEGDESDDLSEQIESTNRRFVNAKAAVSASKKNQKALATQIKAAEQRRDQLVPEVNQIARQQYQIGNLSSLSFLLRADSSSDFLDKAVTLEEINKLHDAKLHELNTLLKKITSDKARLDAEVRNEEQQLSVQKKLRDSAQDQLELLGGSTGINKTITNGFVDAKSARALPAPRNSSGGFSPESCNQTDPTTNGCITKRTLHMYKEVRKAGFNLFVGCHRDGGPFEHPKGRACDWSLQKTGFSSAHNDKMMRYGNDLTAFLVRNADRLGIYYVIWYKQIWFPATGNWHAYHGPSDHTDHVHVSLL
;
A
#
# COMPACT_ATOMS: atom_id res chain seq x y z
N MET A 1 41.49 55.43 -17.55
CA MET A 1 41.04 54.09 -17.12
C MET A 1 39.68 53.83 -17.74
N THR A 2 39.66 52.96 -18.75
CA THR A 2 38.55 52.71 -19.68
C THR A 2 37.87 51.38 -19.39
N ALA A 3 36.54 51.34 -19.30
CA ALA A 3 35.71 50.26 -19.84
C ALA A 3 34.21 50.60 -19.74
N ARG A 4 33.54 50.57 -20.89
CA ARG A 4 32.08 50.47 -21.08
C ARG A 4 31.83 49.17 -21.90
N PRO A 5 30.60 48.78 -22.28
CA PRO A 5 30.04 47.43 -22.06
C PRO A 5 29.85 46.59 -23.35
N ARG A 6 29.17 45.43 -23.21
CA ARG A 6 28.30 44.70 -24.19
C ARG A 6 28.84 43.46 -24.96
N ARG A 7 28.23 42.30 -24.61
CA ARG A 7 27.64 41.21 -25.46
C ARG A 7 28.54 40.28 -26.32
N TRP A 8 27.89 39.18 -26.77
CA TRP A 8 28.25 38.11 -27.76
C TRP A 8 28.76 36.80 -27.13
N LEU A 9 28.34 35.58 -27.50
CA LEU A 9 27.22 35.01 -28.27
C LEU A 9 27.22 33.47 -28.05
N MET A 10 26.04 32.84 -28.08
CA MET A 10 25.66 31.44 -28.38
C MET A 10 26.65 30.26 -28.28
N LEU A 11 26.24 29.18 -27.58
CA LEU A 11 26.11 27.83 -28.17
C LEU A 11 25.28 26.89 -27.28
N ALA A 12 24.29 26.26 -27.89
CA ALA A 12 23.40 25.26 -27.32
C ALA A 12 24.10 23.91 -27.16
N LEU A 13 23.79 23.18 -26.08
CA LEU A 13 23.63 21.72 -26.13
C LEU A 13 22.83 21.25 -24.90
N ALA A 14 21.65 20.70 -25.16
CA ALA A 14 20.85 19.97 -24.18
C ALA A 14 21.48 18.61 -23.86
N PRO A 15 21.19 18.03 -22.68
CA PRO A 15 20.97 16.61 -22.58
C PRO A 15 19.50 16.32 -22.31
N LEU A 16 18.88 15.71 -23.31
CA LEU A 16 17.72 14.83 -23.18
C LEU A 16 17.98 13.80 -22.07
N VAL A 17 17.18 13.81 -21.00
CA VAL A 17 16.94 12.63 -20.18
C VAL A 17 15.45 12.38 -20.16
N ALA A 18 15.06 11.31 -20.84
CA ALA A 18 13.71 10.87 -21.05
C ALA A 18 13.00 10.56 -19.72
N THR A 19 12.05 11.42 -19.35
CA THR A 19 10.95 11.07 -18.44
C THR A 19 9.92 10.26 -19.21
N THR A 20 9.97 8.93 -19.12
CA THR A 20 8.85 8.07 -19.54
C THR A 20 7.81 8.02 -18.43
N ILE A 21 7.04 9.10 -18.32
CA ILE A 21 5.74 9.07 -17.65
C ILE A 21 4.75 8.58 -18.71
N PHE A 22 4.20 7.37 -18.55
CA PHE A 22 3.02 6.97 -19.30
C PHE A 22 1.83 7.79 -18.83
N VAL A 23 1.63 8.95 -19.45
CA VAL A 23 0.38 9.73 -19.39
C VAL A 23 -0.45 9.28 -20.60
N ALA A 24 -1.60 8.66 -20.34
CA ALA A 24 -2.61 8.46 -21.39
C ALA A 24 -3.18 9.83 -21.83
N PRO A 25 -3.52 10.02 -23.11
CA PRO A 25 -3.98 11.31 -23.62
C PRO A 25 -5.38 11.62 -23.06
N VAL A 26 -5.46 12.65 -22.23
CA VAL A 26 -6.71 13.34 -21.90
C VAL A 26 -6.96 14.35 -23.01
N THR A 27 -8.04 14.16 -23.77
CA THR A 27 -8.50 15.13 -24.76
C THR A 27 -8.94 16.42 -24.07
N PRO A 28 -8.66 17.61 -24.64
CA PRO A 28 -9.11 18.88 -24.06
C PRO A 28 -10.62 19.04 -24.28
N ALA A 29 -11.38 19.03 -23.20
CA ALA A 29 -12.80 19.37 -23.21
C ALA A 29 -12.97 20.83 -23.70
N HIS A 30 -13.75 20.99 -24.76
CA HIS A 30 -14.20 22.28 -25.28
C HIS A 30 -15.15 22.93 -24.27
N ALA A 31 -14.86 24.18 -23.89
CA ALA A 31 -15.83 25.06 -23.27
C ALA A 31 -16.61 25.81 -24.36
N ALA A 32 -17.94 25.76 -24.30
CA ALA A 32 -18.83 26.67 -25.02
C ALA A 32 -19.99 27.09 -24.10
N PRO A 33 -20.55 28.30 -24.26
CA PRO A 33 -21.19 29.07 -23.19
C PRO A 33 -22.68 28.76 -23.01
N GLY A 34 -23.20 29.13 -21.84
CA GLY A 34 -24.50 28.71 -21.33
C GLY A 34 -25.75 29.29 -21.99
N GLY A 35 -26.89 28.72 -21.57
CA GLY A 35 -28.23 29.19 -21.90
C GLY A 35 -29.32 28.36 -21.24
N SER A 36 -29.97 28.97 -20.24
CA SER A 36 -31.40 28.85 -19.88
C SER A 36 -32.03 27.47 -19.57
N SER A 37 -32.34 27.32 -18.26
CA SER A 37 -33.58 26.81 -17.66
C SER A 37 -34.34 25.64 -18.29
N SER A 38 -34.41 24.50 -17.58
CA SER A 38 -35.65 23.92 -17.03
C SER A 38 -35.40 22.54 -16.36
N ALA A 39 -35.87 22.40 -15.11
CA ALA A 39 -36.03 21.19 -14.29
C ALA A 39 -34.78 20.38 -13.87
N PRO A 40 -34.61 20.03 -12.58
CA PRO A 40 -33.57 19.10 -12.15
C PRO A 40 -33.97 17.67 -12.57
N ALA A 41 -33.13 17.02 -13.36
CA ALA A 41 -33.20 15.59 -13.56
C ALA A 41 -32.61 14.92 -12.31
N GLU A 42 -33.49 14.39 -11.46
CA GLU A 42 -33.11 13.55 -10.33
C GLU A 42 -32.58 12.21 -10.87
N GLY A 43 -31.26 12.09 -11.01
CA GLY A 43 -30.62 10.89 -11.51
C GLY A 43 -29.09 10.88 -11.54
N ASP A 44 -28.40 12.03 -11.61
CA ASP A 44 -26.94 12.07 -11.82
C ASP A 44 -26.10 12.35 -10.55
N GLU A 45 -26.53 13.25 -9.64
CA GLU A 45 -25.66 13.67 -8.52
C GLU A 45 -25.35 12.56 -7.48
N SER A 46 -26.27 11.61 -7.27
CA SER A 46 -26.08 10.52 -6.30
C SER A 46 -25.13 9.42 -6.81
N ASP A 47 -25.15 9.17 -8.12
CA ASP A 47 -24.30 8.16 -8.75
C ASP A 47 -22.85 8.66 -8.83
N ASP A 48 -22.65 9.94 -9.16
CA ASP A 48 -21.35 10.60 -9.13
C ASP A 48 -20.71 10.58 -7.73
N LEU A 49 -21.49 10.85 -6.68
CA LEU A 49 -21.00 10.84 -5.31
C LEU A 49 -20.63 9.43 -4.83
N SER A 50 -21.44 8.42 -5.16
CA SER A 50 -21.13 7.02 -4.87
C SER A 50 -19.86 6.57 -5.59
N GLU A 51 -19.67 6.94 -6.86
CA GLU A 51 -18.45 6.66 -7.61
C GLU A 51 -17.24 7.38 -7.00
N GLN A 52 -17.41 8.63 -6.57
CA GLN A 52 -16.35 9.41 -5.94
C GLN A 52 -15.89 8.79 -4.62
N ILE A 53 -16.82 8.33 -3.77
CA ILE A 53 -16.52 7.62 -2.53
C ILE A 53 -15.81 6.28 -2.82
N GLU A 54 -16.24 5.57 -3.86
CA GLU A 54 -15.63 4.30 -4.28
C GLU A 54 -14.19 4.50 -4.72
N SER A 55 -13.97 5.51 -5.57
CA SER A 55 -12.65 5.90 -6.04
C SER A 55 -11.73 6.30 -4.88
N THR A 56 -12.25 7.03 -3.90
CA THR A 56 -11.51 7.51 -2.72
C THR A 56 -11.11 6.34 -1.82
N ASN A 57 -12.03 5.41 -1.55
CA ASN A 57 -11.75 4.21 -0.76
C ASN A 57 -10.72 3.31 -1.45
N ARG A 58 -10.82 3.12 -2.77
CA ARG A 58 -9.83 2.35 -3.53
C ARG A 58 -8.45 2.99 -3.46
N ARG A 59 -8.36 4.31 -3.65
CA ARG A 59 -7.11 5.07 -3.51
C ARG A 59 -6.53 4.93 -2.11
N PHE A 60 -7.37 4.97 -1.07
CA PHE A 60 -6.94 4.79 0.31
C PHE A 60 -6.34 3.40 0.55
N VAL A 61 -7.01 2.33 0.09
CA VAL A 61 -6.51 0.95 0.22
C VAL A 61 -5.19 0.77 -0.54
N ASN A 62 -5.06 1.33 -1.74
CA ASN A 62 -3.82 1.28 -2.51
C ASN A 62 -2.68 2.05 -1.81
N ALA A 63 -2.96 3.25 -1.28
CA ALA A 63 -1.97 4.02 -0.53
C ALA A 63 -1.54 3.30 0.76
N LYS A 64 -2.45 2.60 1.43
CA LYS A 64 -2.15 1.76 2.61
C LYS A 64 -1.23 0.59 2.25
N ALA A 65 -1.50 -0.05 1.12
CA ALA A 65 -0.65 -1.12 0.61
C ALA A 65 0.76 -0.62 0.26
N ALA A 66 0.87 0.56 -0.37
CA ALA A 66 2.15 1.19 -0.69
C ALA A 66 2.98 1.49 0.57
N VAL A 67 2.35 2.00 1.64
CA VAL A 67 3.02 2.20 2.94
C VAL A 67 3.51 0.88 3.53
N SER A 68 2.69 -0.18 3.49
CA SER A 68 3.11 -1.50 3.98
C SER A 68 4.29 -2.07 3.18
N ALA A 69 4.31 -1.86 1.86
CA ALA A 69 5.41 -2.29 1.00
C ALA A 69 6.69 -1.49 1.30
N SER A 70 6.60 -0.17 1.46
CA SER A 70 7.74 0.67 1.83
C SER A 70 8.34 0.24 3.18
N LYS A 71 7.52 0.02 4.22
CA LYS A 71 8.00 -0.50 5.52
C LYS A 71 8.75 -1.82 5.40
N LYS A 72 8.30 -2.73 4.53
CA LYS A 72 8.99 -4.00 4.27
C LYS A 72 10.35 -3.76 3.61
N ASN A 73 10.41 -2.86 2.62
CA ASN A 73 11.65 -2.49 1.93
C ASN A 73 12.65 -1.81 2.88
N GLN A 74 12.17 -0.90 3.73
CA GLN A 74 12.99 -0.24 4.76
C GLN A 74 13.60 -1.27 5.71
N LYS A 75 12.82 -2.25 6.19
CA LYS A 75 13.33 -3.34 7.04
C LYS A 75 14.40 -4.18 6.33
N ALA A 76 14.21 -4.48 5.04
CA ALA A 76 15.18 -5.22 4.25
C ALA A 76 16.48 -4.42 4.07
N LEU A 77 16.38 -3.13 3.75
CA LEU A 77 17.53 -2.21 3.65
C LEU A 77 18.28 -2.08 4.97
N ALA A 78 17.57 -1.86 6.08
CA ALA A 78 18.18 -1.77 7.41
C ALA A 78 18.97 -3.06 7.77
N THR A 79 18.45 -4.23 7.40
CA THR A 79 19.15 -5.50 7.59
C THR A 79 20.43 -5.58 6.74
N GLN A 80 20.37 -5.16 5.47
CA GLN A 80 21.53 -5.15 4.58
C GLN A 80 22.61 -4.15 5.01
N ILE A 81 22.21 -2.96 5.46
CA ILE A 81 23.10 -1.94 6.01
C ILE A 81 23.82 -2.51 7.22
N LYS A 82 23.08 -3.10 8.18
CA LYS A 82 23.68 -3.68 9.39
C LYS A 82 24.69 -4.78 9.06
N ALA A 83 24.39 -5.66 8.11
CA ALA A 83 25.32 -6.71 7.69
C ALA A 83 26.58 -6.13 7.03
N ALA A 84 26.43 -5.12 6.17
CA ALA A 84 27.56 -4.45 5.52
C ALA A 84 28.43 -3.68 6.52
N GLU A 85 27.82 -3.02 7.50
CA GLU A 85 28.52 -2.32 8.60
C GLU A 85 29.32 -3.31 9.46
N GLN A 86 28.74 -4.46 9.81
CA GLN A 86 29.46 -5.51 10.54
C GLN A 86 30.68 -6.03 9.76
N ARG A 87 30.55 -6.25 8.45
CA ARG A 87 31.68 -6.69 7.62
C ARG A 87 32.75 -5.61 7.48
N ARG A 88 32.35 -4.34 7.33
CA ARG A 88 33.26 -3.20 7.36
C ARG A 88 34.03 -3.16 8.68
N ASP A 89 33.37 -3.33 9.81
CA ASP A 89 33.99 -3.23 11.14
C ASP A 89 35.00 -4.36 11.39
N GLN A 90 34.82 -5.52 10.75
CA GLN A 90 35.80 -6.61 10.73
C GLN A 90 37.01 -6.31 9.82
N LEU A 91 36.79 -5.69 8.65
CA LEU A 91 37.84 -5.42 7.67
C LEU A 91 38.73 -4.21 8.03
N VAL A 92 38.16 -3.19 8.69
CA VAL A 92 38.89 -1.96 9.03
C VAL A 92 40.16 -2.24 9.86
N PRO A 93 40.15 -3.07 10.91
CA PRO A 93 41.36 -3.44 11.63
C PRO A 93 42.43 -4.11 10.76
N GLU A 94 42.03 -5.01 9.86
CA GLU A 94 42.94 -5.72 8.94
C GLU A 94 43.60 -4.75 7.96
N VAL A 95 42.80 -3.85 7.35
CA VAL A 95 43.31 -2.81 6.46
C VAL A 95 44.24 -1.84 7.20
N ASN A 96 43.92 -1.48 8.45
CA ASN A 96 44.78 -0.64 9.28
C ASN A 96 46.12 -1.33 9.63
N GLN A 97 46.15 -2.66 9.77
CA GLN A 97 47.40 -3.39 9.94
C GLN A 97 48.26 -3.32 8.67
N ILE A 98 47.66 -3.56 7.50
CA ILE A 98 48.34 -3.45 6.20
C ILE A 98 48.93 -2.04 6.03
N ALA A 99 48.14 -1.00 6.30
CA ALA A 99 48.59 0.39 6.18
C ALA A 99 49.75 0.72 7.14
N ARG A 100 49.69 0.23 8.40
CA ARG A 100 50.77 0.43 9.38
C ARG A 100 52.06 -0.27 8.99
N GLN A 101 51.97 -1.51 8.50
CA GLN A 101 53.14 -2.25 8.03
C GLN A 101 53.79 -1.54 6.83
N GLN A 102 52.99 -1.10 5.85
CA GLN A 102 53.51 -0.32 4.73
C GLN A 102 54.17 0.99 5.17
N TYR A 103 53.59 1.69 6.15
CA TYR A 103 54.14 2.94 6.68
C TYR A 103 55.45 2.74 7.46
N GLN A 104 55.53 1.72 8.30
CA GLN A 104 56.71 1.46 9.14
C GLN A 104 57.91 0.93 8.36
N ILE A 105 57.65 0.03 7.41
CA ILE A 105 58.70 -0.76 6.78
C ILE A 105 59.05 -0.18 5.39
N GLY A 106 58.14 0.58 4.78
CA GLY A 106 58.34 1.24 3.48
C GLY A 106 58.58 0.29 2.30
N ASN A 107 58.62 0.85 1.09
CA ASN A 107 58.88 0.09 -0.15
C ASN A 107 60.29 -0.53 -0.24
N LEU A 108 61.23 -0.11 0.62
CA LEU A 108 62.59 -0.63 0.64
C LEU A 108 62.68 -2.05 1.25
N SER A 109 61.66 -2.46 2.02
CA SER A 109 61.67 -3.74 2.73
C SER A 109 61.31 -4.95 1.88
N SER A 110 60.38 -4.79 0.93
CA SER A 110 60.04 -5.82 -0.05
C SER A 110 61.22 -6.08 -0.98
N LEU A 111 61.93 -5.02 -1.40
CA LEU A 111 63.18 -5.16 -2.15
C LEU A 111 64.26 -5.86 -1.31
N SER A 112 64.40 -5.50 -0.03
CA SER A 112 65.35 -6.14 0.89
C SER A 112 65.01 -7.61 1.19
N PHE A 113 63.72 -7.97 1.24
CA PHE A 113 63.25 -9.35 1.39
C PHE A 113 63.63 -10.20 0.18
N LEU A 114 63.43 -9.67 -1.04
CA LEU A 114 63.84 -10.32 -2.29
C LEU A 114 65.36 -10.41 -2.43
N LEU A 115 66.10 -9.36 -2.05
CA LEU A 115 67.57 -9.33 -2.12
C LEU A 115 68.26 -10.24 -1.10
N ARG A 116 67.57 -10.66 -0.04
CA ARG A 116 68.03 -11.68 0.92
C ARG A 116 67.74 -13.11 0.45
N ALA A 117 67.65 -13.34 -0.86
CA ALA A 117 67.50 -14.67 -1.42
C ALA A 117 68.85 -15.40 -1.49
N ASP A 118 68.86 -16.66 -1.07
CA ASP A 118 70.09 -17.48 -1.05
C ASP A 118 70.37 -18.18 -2.40
N SER A 119 69.37 -18.24 -3.28
CA SER A 119 69.46 -18.81 -4.63
C SER A 119 68.44 -18.18 -5.59
N SER A 120 68.57 -18.49 -6.89
CA SER A 120 67.60 -18.05 -7.90
C SER A 120 66.20 -18.65 -7.70
N SER A 121 66.08 -19.88 -7.19
CA SER A 121 64.79 -20.50 -6.88
C SER A 121 64.13 -19.84 -5.67
N ASP A 122 64.89 -19.57 -4.61
CA ASP A 122 64.41 -18.88 -3.40
C ASP A 122 63.94 -17.46 -3.70
N PHE A 123 64.62 -16.76 -4.62
CA PHE A 123 64.16 -15.47 -5.12
C PHE A 123 62.77 -15.54 -5.78
N LEU A 124 62.54 -16.55 -6.64
CA LEU A 124 61.26 -16.74 -7.31
C LEU A 124 60.15 -17.10 -6.32
N ASP A 125 60.42 -17.97 -5.35
CA ASP A 125 59.46 -18.33 -4.30
C ASP A 125 59.06 -17.11 -3.44
N LYS A 126 60.05 -16.28 -3.07
CA LYS A 126 59.82 -15.00 -2.37
C LYS A 126 59.05 -13.99 -3.21
N ALA A 127 59.27 -13.96 -4.52
CA ALA A 127 58.54 -13.08 -5.44
C ALA A 127 57.06 -13.51 -5.57
N VAL A 128 56.80 -14.81 -5.72
CA VAL A 128 55.43 -15.37 -5.81
C VAL A 128 54.66 -15.13 -4.52
N THR A 129 55.28 -15.37 -3.36
CA THR A 129 54.64 -15.13 -2.06
C THR A 129 54.32 -13.64 -1.85
N LEU A 130 55.21 -12.73 -2.24
CA LEU A 130 54.95 -11.29 -2.17
C LEU A 130 53.77 -10.89 -3.09
N GLU A 131 53.70 -11.46 -4.29
CA GLU A 131 52.58 -11.22 -5.21
C GLU A 131 51.25 -11.70 -4.63
N GLU A 132 51.22 -12.89 -4.01
CA GLU A 132 50.01 -13.43 -3.37
C GLU A 132 49.53 -12.57 -2.20
N ILE A 133 50.46 -12.08 -1.36
CA ILE A 133 50.15 -11.15 -0.27
C ILE A 133 49.56 -9.84 -0.82
N ASN A 134 50.15 -9.29 -1.89
CA ASN A 134 49.64 -8.06 -2.51
C ASN A 134 48.24 -8.27 -3.11
N LYS A 135 47.98 -9.39 -3.78
CA LYS A 135 46.64 -9.75 -4.27
C LYS A 135 45.61 -9.82 -3.15
N LEU A 136 45.99 -10.40 -2.00
CA LEU A 136 45.12 -10.46 -0.82
C LEU A 136 44.85 -9.06 -0.23
N HIS A 137 45.86 -8.20 -0.16
CA HIS A 137 45.69 -6.82 0.32
C HIS A 137 44.78 -6.00 -0.60
N ASP A 138 45.01 -6.08 -1.91
CA ASP A 138 44.18 -5.41 -2.92
C ASP A 138 42.72 -5.89 -2.85
N ALA A 139 42.51 -7.20 -2.67
CA ALA A 139 41.18 -7.77 -2.50
C ALA A 139 40.46 -7.21 -1.26
N LYS A 140 41.14 -7.10 -0.12
CA LYS A 140 40.56 -6.53 1.12
C LYS A 140 40.24 -5.04 0.99
N LEU A 141 41.13 -4.26 0.38
CA LEU A 141 40.90 -2.84 0.10
C LEU A 141 39.72 -2.65 -0.86
N HIS A 142 39.64 -3.46 -1.90
CA HIS A 142 38.53 -3.45 -2.84
C HIS A 142 37.21 -3.83 -2.16
N GLU A 143 37.21 -4.86 -1.30
CA GLU A 143 36.05 -5.26 -0.51
C GLU A 143 35.57 -4.13 0.40
N LEU A 144 36.47 -3.50 1.16
CA LEU A 144 36.15 -2.38 2.04
C LEU A 144 35.55 -1.20 1.26
N ASN A 145 36.17 -0.81 0.14
CA ASN A 145 35.65 0.27 -0.71
C ASN A 145 34.27 -0.06 -1.28
N THR A 146 34.04 -1.32 -1.66
CA THR A 146 32.74 -1.79 -2.15
C THR A 146 31.69 -1.73 -1.05
N LEU A 147 32.02 -2.15 0.17
CA LEU A 147 31.12 -2.08 1.33
C LEU A 147 30.79 -0.64 1.70
N LEU A 148 31.75 0.28 1.71
CA LEU A 148 31.52 1.69 1.98
C LEU A 148 30.56 2.30 0.94
N LYS A 149 30.77 2.02 -0.35
CA LYS A 149 29.86 2.44 -1.43
C LYS A 149 28.46 1.85 -1.23
N LYS A 150 28.37 0.56 -0.88
CA LYS A 150 27.09 -0.13 -0.62
C LYS A 150 26.34 0.49 0.55
N ILE A 151 27.00 0.72 1.69
CA ILE A 151 26.41 1.34 2.88
C ILE A 151 25.85 2.72 2.55
N THR A 152 26.64 3.57 1.87
CA THR A 152 26.19 4.91 1.49
C THR A 152 24.99 4.87 0.54
N SER A 153 25.03 4.01 -0.47
CA SER A 153 23.93 3.83 -1.42
C SER A 153 22.66 3.31 -0.75
N ASP A 154 22.77 2.29 0.11
CA ASP A 154 21.62 1.71 0.80
C ASP A 154 21.02 2.66 1.85
N LYS A 155 21.84 3.47 2.53
CA LYS A 155 21.37 4.54 3.40
C LYS A 155 20.59 5.59 2.62
N ALA A 156 21.12 6.04 1.48
CA ALA A 156 20.42 7.00 0.61
C ALA A 156 19.08 6.44 0.10
N ARG A 157 19.04 5.15 -0.25
CA ARG A 157 17.79 4.44 -0.62
C ARG A 157 16.81 4.34 0.54
N LEU A 158 17.29 4.03 1.75
CA LEU A 158 16.46 3.97 2.95
C LEU A 158 15.84 5.33 3.24
N ASP A 159 16.63 6.41 3.19
CA ASP A 159 16.13 7.77 3.40
C ASP A 159 15.11 8.19 2.35
N ALA A 160 15.30 7.76 1.09
CA ALA A 160 14.33 7.97 0.02
C ALA A 160 13.02 7.23 0.28
N GLU A 161 13.07 5.97 0.75
CA GLU A 161 11.89 5.20 1.13
C GLU A 161 11.12 5.85 2.29
N VAL A 162 11.82 6.36 3.30
CA VAL A 162 11.18 7.07 4.43
C VAL A 162 10.46 8.33 3.96
N ARG A 163 11.10 9.15 3.11
CA ARG A 163 10.44 10.34 2.53
C ARG A 163 9.22 9.98 1.69
N ASN A 164 9.30 8.91 0.91
CA ASN A 164 8.17 8.42 0.12
C ASN A 164 7.03 7.96 1.04
N GLU A 165 7.33 7.24 2.13
CA GLU A 165 6.33 6.83 3.13
C GLU A 165 5.61 8.03 3.74
N GLU A 166 6.34 9.06 4.17
CA GLU A 166 5.77 10.29 4.74
C GLU A 166 4.79 10.96 3.75
N GLN A 167 5.16 11.03 2.46
CA GLN A 167 4.27 11.53 1.42
C GLN A 167 3.01 10.67 1.29
N GLN A 168 3.14 9.33 1.27
CA GLN A 168 1.99 8.43 1.18
C GLN A 168 1.06 8.54 2.41
N LEU A 169 1.61 8.72 3.61
CA LEU A 169 0.82 8.94 4.82
C LEU A 169 0.06 10.27 4.76
N SER A 170 0.66 11.33 4.20
CA SER A 170 -0.02 12.60 3.99
C SER A 170 -1.19 12.48 2.99
N VAL A 171 -1.00 11.71 1.91
CA VAL A 171 -2.05 11.41 0.94
C VAL A 171 -3.17 10.61 1.58
N GLN A 172 -2.84 9.58 2.37
CA GLN A 172 -3.84 8.82 3.12
C GLN A 172 -4.66 9.71 4.04
N LYS A 173 -4.01 10.63 4.77
CA LYS A 173 -4.72 11.58 5.64
C LYS A 173 -5.72 12.42 4.83
N LYS A 174 -5.29 13.01 3.72
CA LYS A 174 -6.18 13.80 2.84
C LYS A 174 -7.36 12.99 2.29
N LEU A 175 -7.13 11.73 1.92
CA LEU A 175 -8.20 10.84 1.46
C LEU A 175 -9.21 10.53 2.57
N ARG A 176 -8.75 10.39 3.82
CA ARG A 176 -9.66 10.23 4.97
C ARG A 176 -10.49 11.48 5.22
N ASP A 177 -9.85 12.65 5.20
CA ASP A 177 -10.51 13.93 5.42
C ASP A 177 -11.54 14.19 4.29
N SER A 178 -11.17 13.98 3.03
CA SER A 178 -12.11 14.10 1.90
C SER A 178 -13.27 13.10 1.95
N ALA A 179 -13.03 11.86 2.39
CA ALA A 179 -14.09 10.89 2.58
C ALA A 179 -15.04 11.32 3.72
N GLN A 180 -14.50 11.90 4.78
CA GLN A 180 -15.29 12.45 5.88
C GLN A 180 -16.22 13.57 5.39
N ASP A 181 -15.71 14.51 4.59
CA ASP A 181 -16.48 15.63 4.04
C ASP A 181 -17.61 15.14 3.10
N GLN A 182 -17.32 14.15 2.24
CA GLN A 182 -18.32 13.54 1.35
C GLN A 182 -19.46 12.87 2.12
N LEU A 183 -19.16 12.26 3.27
CA LEU A 183 -20.16 11.62 4.12
C LEU A 183 -21.05 12.64 4.85
N GLU A 184 -20.51 13.81 5.20
CA GLU A 184 -21.30 14.90 5.78
C GLU A 184 -22.31 15.44 4.75
N LEU A 185 -21.92 15.55 3.47
CA LEU A 185 -22.80 15.94 2.36
C LEU A 185 -23.95 14.96 2.12
N LEU A 186 -23.76 13.66 2.40
CA LEU A 186 -24.80 12.63 2.30
C LEU A 186 -25.84 12.67 3.45
N GLY A 187 -25.88 13.75 4.23
CA GLY A 187 -26.75 13.83 5.43
C GLY A 187 -26.25 12.95 6.58
N GLY A 188 -25.02 12.45 6.49
CA GLY A 188 -24.31 11.80 7.59
C GLY A 188 -23.81 12.82 8.61
N SER A 189 -24.68 13.70 9.10
CA SER A 189 -24.33 14.58 10.21
C SER A 189 -23.95 13.72 11.42
N THR A 190 -22.99 14.20 12.22
CA THR A 190 -22.51 13.53 13.45
C THR A 190 -23.54 13.61 14.58
N GLY A 191 -24.80 13.25 14.29
CA GLY A 191 -25.87 13.05 15.26
C GLY A 191 -25.71 11.72 15.98
N ILE A 192 -24.76 11.66 16.90
CA ILE A 192 -24.69 10.76 18.07
C ILE A 192 -25.15 9.30 17.84
N ASN A 193 -24.16 8.39 17.75
CA ASN A 193 -24.04 7.38 18.80
C ASN A 193 -22.58 6.99 19.01
N LYS A 194 -21.86 7.79 19.83
CA LYS A 194 -20.60 7.37 20.47
C LYS A 194 -20.78 6.08 21.31
N THR A 195 -22.01 5.61 21.46
CA THR A 195 -22.39 4.36 22.12
C THR A 195 -22.45 3.15 21.18
N ILE A 196 -22.46 3.32 19.83
CA ILE A 196 -22.31 2.17 18.91
C ILE A 196 -20.84 1.74 18.79
N THR A 197 -19.87 2.61 19.08
CA THR A 197 -18.45 2.20 19.07
C THR A 197 -17.99 1.48 20.34
N ASN A 198 -18.85 1.32 21.34
CA ASN A 198 -18.52 0.62 22.59
C ASN A 198 -18.55 -0.91 22.45
N GLY A 199 -17.89 -1.49 21.43
CA GLY A 199 -17.57 -2.93 21.45
C GLY A 199 -17.87 -3.77 20.22
N PHE A 200 -18.18 -3.19 19.05
CA PHE A 200 -18.39 -3.98 17.83
C PHE A 200 -17.08 -4.44 17.16
N VAL A 201 -15.92 -4.19 17.74
CA VAL A 201 -14.72 -4.95 17.36
C VAL A 201 -14.57 -6.01 18.42
N ASP A 202 -15.33 -7.11 18.32
CA ASP A 202 -15.08 -8.27 19.16
C ASP A 202 -13.62 -8.67 18.95
N ALA A 203 -12.80 -8.50 19.99
CA ALA A 203 -11.39 -8.86 19.98
C ALA A 203 -11.20 -10.35 19.62
N LYS A 204 -12.24 -11.17 19.82
CA LYS A 204 -12.26 -12.62 19.60
C LYS A 204 -12.86 -13.05 18.25
N SER A 205 -13.40 -12.15 17.43
CA SER A 205 -13.97 -12.56 16.14
C SER A 205 -12.92 -13.16 15.20
N ALA A 206 -13.34 -14.16 14.44
CA ALA A 206 -12.47 -14.96 13.59
C ALA A 206 -11.78 -14.09 12.53
N ARG A 207 -10.59 -14.55 12.11
CA ARG A 207 -9.73 -13.86 11.15
C ARG A 207 -9.91 -14.49 9.76
N ALA A 208 -10.67 -13.85 8.87
CA ALA A 208 -10.93 -14.30 7.49
C ALA A 208 -9.68 -14.36 6.61
N LEU A 209 -9.43 -15.43 5.86
CA LEU A 209 -8.31 -15.49 4.90
C LEU A 209 -8.30 -14.26 3.96
N PRO A 210 -7.13 -13.67 3.66
CA PRO A 210 -7.08 -12.49 2.83
C PRO A 210 -7.43 -12.84 1.38
N ALA A 211 -8.27 -12.00 0.76
CA ALA A 211 -8.52 -12.03 -0.67
C ALA A 211 -7.21 -11.71 -1.44
N PRO A 212 -7.04 -12.27 -2.65
CA PRO A 212 -5.88 -11.99 -3.49
C PRO A 212 -5.69 -10.48 -3.71
N ARG A 213 -4.46 -10.01 -3.55
CA ARG A 213 -4.06 -8.62 -3.81
C ARG A 213 -3.22 -8.55 -5.08
N ASN A 214 -3.26 -7.41 -5.76
CA ASN A 214 -2.44 -7.14 -6.92
C ASN A 214 -0.97 -6.84 -6.52
N SER A 215 -0.09 -6.65 -7.51
CA SER A 215 1.35 -6.37 -7.28
C SER A 215 1.61 -5.08 -6.49
N SER A 216 0.69 -4.12 -6.55
CA SER A 216 0.73 -2.89 -5.75
C SER A 216 0.22 -3.09 -4.32
N GLY A 217 -0.18 -4.32 -3.97
CA GLY A 217 -0.78 -4.71 -2.71
C GLY A 217 -2.23 -4.24 -2.53
N GLY A 218 -2.84 -3.63 -3.54
CA GLY A 218 -4.25 -3.22 -3.56
C GLY A 218 -5.20 -4.31 -4.05
N PHE A 219 -6.45 -3.94 -4.29
CA PHE A 219 -7.44 -4.80 -4.94
C PHE A 219 -7.70 -4.32 -6.37
N SER A 220 -7.68 -5.25 -7.33
CA SER A 220 -8.05 -4.95 -8.71
C SER A 220 -9.57 -4.82 -8.82
N PRO A 221 -10.10 -3.97 -9.72
CA PRO A 221 -11.53 -4.03 -10.05
C PRO A 221 -11.90 -5.43 -10.53
N GLU A 222 -13.00 -5.97 -10.02
CA GLU A 222 -13.53 -7.27 -10.43
C GLU A 222 -14.91 -7.10 -11.03
N SER A 223 -15.12 -7.71 -12.19
CA SER A 223 -16.45 -7.90 -12.74
C SER A 223 -17.00 -9.26 -12.36
N CYS A 224 -18.31 -9.36 -12.50
CA CYS A 224 -19.08 -10.58 -12.33
C CYS A 224 -18.47 -11.75 -13.12
N ASN A 225 -18.07 -12.83 -12.43
CA ASN A 225 -17.46 -13.99 -13.08
C ASN A 225 -17.64 -15.32 -12.32
N GLN A 226 -18.45 -15.35 -11.26
CA GLN A 226 -18.79 -16.54 -10.50
C GLN A 226 -20.31 -16.67 -10.43
N THR A 227 -20.82 -17.90 -10.41
CA THR A 227 -22.22 -18.14 -10.04
C THR A 227 -22.45 -17.74 -8.58
N ASP A 228 -23.50 -16.98 -8.33
CA ASP A 228 -23.92 -16.64 -6.97
C ASP A 228 -24.48 -17.90 -6.26
N PRO A 229 -23.93 -18.34 -5.12
CA PRO A 229 -24.49 -19.47 -4.37
C PRO A 229 -25.72 -19.08 -3.54
N THR A 230 -26.09 -17.80 -3.52
CA THR A 230 -27.15 -17.25 -2.67
C THR A 230 -28.41 -16.89 -3.45
N THR A 231 -28.27 -16.69 -4.76
CA THR A 231 -29.33 -16.37 -5.71
C THR A 231 -29.08 -17.11 -7.03
N ASN A 232 -29.83 -16.79 -8.10
CA ASN A 232 -29.55 -17.31 -9.45
C ASN A 232 -28.67 -16.35 -10.27
N GLY A 233 -28.08 -15.35 -9.63
CA GLY A 233 -27.29 -14.32 -10.27
C GLY A 233 -25.81 -14.64 -10.42
N CYS A 234 -25.01 -13.59 -10.58
CA CYS A 234 -23.57 -13.70 -10.72
C CYS A 234 -22.88 -12.74 -9.73
N ILE A 235 -21.74 -13.18 -9.21
CA ILE A 235 -20.92 -12.40 -8.27
C ILE A 235 -19.46 -12.37 -8.67
N THR A 236 -18.69 -11.48 -8.07
CA THR A 236 -17.22 -11.46 -8.23
C THR A 236 -16.55 -12.60 -7.45
N LYS A 237 -15.29 -12.92 -7.80
CA LYS A 237 -14.46 -13.86 -7.03
C LYS A 237 -14.29 -13.40 -5.59
N ARG A 238 -14.12 -12.09 -5.36
CA ARG A 238 -13.98 -11.52 -4.03
C ARG A 238 -15.26 -11.63 -3.21
N THR A 239 -16.41 -11.35 -3.80
CA THR A 239 -17.71 -11.53 -3.14
C THR A 239 -17.90 -13.00 -2.74
N LEU A 240 -17.58 -13.95 -3.64
CA LEU A 240 -17.66 -15.38 -3.33
C LEU A 240 -16.69 -15.78 -2.21
N HIS A 241 -15.46 -15.24 -2.21
CA HIS A 241 -14.47 -15.48 -1.15
C HIS A 241 -14.96 -14.96 0.20
N MET A 242 -15.47 -13.73 0.22
CA MET A 242 -16.03 -13.10 1.41
C MET A 242 -17.25 -13.86 1.94
N TYR A 243 -18.16 -14.30 1.07
CA TYR A 243 -19.27 -15.18 1.44
C TYR A 243 -18.77 -16.46 2.14
N LYS A 244 -17.78 -17.15 1.57
CA LYS A 244 -17.22 -18.37 2.16
C LYS A 244 -16.61 -18.14 3.53
N GLU A 245 -15.85 -17.05 3.70
CA GLU A 245 -15.23 -16.73 4.98
C GLU A 245 -16.25 -16.30 6.05
N VAL A 246 -17.31 -15.58 5.68
CA VAL A 246 -18.43 -15.24 6.57
C VAL A 246 -19.18 -16.51 7.03
N ARG A 247 -19.49 -17.43 6.11
CA ARG A 247 -20.11 -18.73 6.43
C ARG A 247 -19.22 -19.56 7.35
N LYS A 248 -17.90 -19.62 7.05
CA LYS A 248 -16.89 -20.31 7.86
C LYS A 248 -16.78 -19.75 9.27
N ALA A 249 -17.01 -18.45 9.45
CA ALA A 249 -17.05 -17.80 10.75
C ALA A 249 -18.34 -18.09 11.55
N GLY A 250 -19.30 -18.83 10.98
CA GLY A 250 -20.52 -19.27 11.66
C GLY A 250 -21.77 -18.48 11.28
N PHE A 251 -21.66 -17.45 10.45
CA PHE A 251 -22.78 -16.62 10.02
C PHE A 251 -23.53 -17.29 8.86
N ASN A 252 -24.47 -18.17 9.21
CA ASN A 252 -25.11 -19.11 8.29
C ASN A 252 -26.60 -18.82 7.99
N LEU A 253 -27.08 -17.62 8.30
CA LEU A 253 -28.45 -17.20 7.98
C LEU A 253 -28.64 -16.90 6.48
N PHE A 254 -29.88 -16.56 6.10
CA PHE A 254 -30.22 -16.23 4.73
C PHE A 254 -29.37 -15.06 4.23
N VAL A 255 -29.00 -15.09 2.96
CA VAL A 255 -28.24 -14.04 2.31
C VAL A 255 -28.66 -13.94 0.86
N GLY A 256 -28.66 -12.73 0.32
CA GLY A 256 -28.80 -12.48 -1.11
C GLY A 256 -27.69 -11.56 -1.58
N CYS A 257 -26.88 -12.00 -2.54
CA CYS A 257 -25.75 -11.24 -3.05
C CYS A 257 -26.07 -10.50 -4.36
N HIS A 258 -26.69 -11.17 -5.32
CA HIS A 258 -27.05 -10.57 -6.60
C HIS A 258 -28.55 -10.29 -6.72
N ARG A 259 -28.88 -9.18 -7.37
CA ARG A 259 -30.21 -8.94 -7.93
C ARG A 259 -30.09 -8.08 -9.19
N ASP A 260 -30.92 -8.37 -10.18
CA ASP A 260 -30.94 -7.62 -11.43
C ASP A 260 -31.62 -6.26 -11.22
N GLY A 261 -30.96 -5.20 -11.69
CA GLY A 261 -31.47 -3.84 -11.62
C GLY A 261 -31.39 -3.19 -10.24
N GLY A 262 -31.64 -1.89 -10.24
CA GLY A 262 -31.41 -1.01 -9.10
C GLY A 262 -29.98 -0.45 -9.07
N PRO A 263 -29.75 0.60 -8.26
CA PRO A 263 -28.46 1.26 -8.21
C PRO A 263 -27.40 0.41 -7.48
N PHE A 264 -26.14 0.86 -7.58
CA PHE A 264 -25.01 0.41 -6.75
C PHE A 264 -24.47 -1.00 -7.06
N GLU A 265 -24.27 -1.82 -6.01
CA GLU A 265 -23.29 -2.91 -6.02
C GLU A 265 -23.86 -4.32 -6.18
N HIS A 266 -25.16 -4.51 -5.94
CA HIS A 266 -25.80 -5.81 -6.17
C HIS A 266 -25.78 -6.23 -7.64
N PRO A 267 -26.16 -5.40 -8.64
CA PRO A 267 -26.16 -5.83 -10.03
C PRO A 267 -24.74 -6.10 -10.58
N LYS A 268 -23.73 -5.51 -9.93
CA LYS A 268 -22.30 -5.74 -10.25
C LYS A 268 -21.77 -7.03 -9.62
N GLY A 269 -22.56 -7.70 -8.77
CA GLY A 269 -22.13 -8.87 -8.04
C GLY A 269 -21.12 -8.58 -6.92
N ARG A 270 -21.12 -7.34 -6.40
CA ARG A 270 -20.16 -6.80 -5.42
C ARG A 270 -20.79 -6.51 -4.05
N ALA A 271 -22.02 -6.97 -3.80
CA ALA A 271 -22.67 -6.79 -2.51
C ALA A 271 -23.33 -8.08 -2.00
N CYS A 272 -23.63 -8.11 -0.70
CA CYS A 272 -24.47 -9.13 -0.08
C CYS A 272 -25.27 -8.54 1.09
N ASP A 273 -26.55 -8.92 1.15
CA ASP A 273 -27.46 -8.62 2.25
C ASP A 273 -27.62 -9.86 3.12
N TRP A 274 -27.02 -9.84 4.31
CA TRP A 274 -27.14 -10.92 5.30
C TRP A 274 -28.33 -10.69 6.21
N SER A 275 -29.34 -11.54 6.06
CA SER A 275 -30.53 -11.54 6.89
C SER A 275 -30.24 -11.91 8.34
N LEU A 276 -31.15 -11.49 9.22
CA LEU A 276 -31.21 -11.87 10.62
C LEU A 276 -32.03 -13.15 10.87
N GLN A 277 -32.52 -13.79 9.80
CA GLN A 277 -33.34 -15.00 9.86
C GLN A 277 -32.93 -16.06 8.81
N LYS A 278 -33.47 -17.27 8.94
CA LYS A 278 -33.12 -18.41 8.07
C LYS A 278 -33.63 -18.28 6.63
N THR A 279 -34.66 -17.47 6.41
CA THR A 279 -35.31 -17.26 5.10
C THR A 279 -35.90 -15.85 5.03
N GLY A 280 -35.69 -15.13 3.93
CA GLY A 280 -36.25 -13.79 3.73
C GLY A 280 -35.64 -12.72 4.65
N PHE A 281 -36.27 -11.54 4.73
CA PHE A 281 -35.82 -10.40 5.52
C PHE A 281 -36.91 -9.90 6.47
N SER A 282 -36.54 -9.54 7.70
CA SER A 282 -37.44 -8.99 8.72
C SER A 282 -36.63 -8.23 9.76
N SER A 283 -37.14 -7.08 10.19
CA SER A 283 -36.45 -6.20 11.13
C SER A 283 -36.13 -6.92 12.45
N ALA A 284 -34.98 -6.58 13.02
CA ALA A 284 -34.56 -7.05 14.33
C ALA A 284 -35.64 -6.69 15.37
N HIS A 285 -36.21 -7.71 16.02
CA HIS A 285 -37.27 -7.54 17.02
C HIS A 285 -36.96 -8.24 18.35
N ASN A 286 -35.74 -8.78 18.49
CA ASN A 286 -35.27 -9.43 19.72
C ASN A 286 -33.74 -9.32 19.83
N ASP A 287 -33.23 -9.54 21.04
CA ASP A 287 -31.80 -9.42 21.36
C ASP A 287 -30.92 -10.39 20.57
N LYS A 288 -31.45 -11.56 20.20
CA LYS A 288 -30.70 -12.56 19.44
C LYS A 288 -30.42 -12.09 18.01
N MET A 289 -31.41 -11.51 17.34
CA MET A 289 -31.25 -10.92 16.00
C MET A 289 -30.31 -9.72 16.05
N MET A 290 -30.49 -8.85 17.04
CA MET A 290 -29.59 -7.71 17.24
C MET A 290 -28.15 -8.16 17.46
N ARG A 291 -27.93 -9.13 18.35
CA ARG A 291 -26.60 -9.70 18.62
C ARG A 291 -25.99 -10.35 17.37
N TYR A 292 -26.78 -11.08 16.58
CA TYR A 292 -26.28 -11.68 15.34
C TYR A 292 -25.81 -10.61 14.34
N GLY A 293 -26.62 -9.58 14.09
CA GLY A 293 -26.25 -8.49 13.18
C GLY A 293 -25.03 -7.72 13.68
N ASN A 294 -24.93 -7.48 14.99
CA ASN A 294 -23.78 -6.85 15.63
C ASN A 294 -22.50 -7.68 15.45
N ASP A 295 -22.55 -9.00 15.73
CA ASP A 295 -21.42 -9.91 15.62
C ASP A 295 -20.95 -10.06 14.16
N LEU A 296 -21.88 -10.09 13.21
CA LEU A 296 -21.57 -10.16 11.78
C LEU A 296 -20.89 -8.88 11.29
N THR A 297 -21.49 -7.74 11.62
CA THR A 297 -20.93 -6.41 11.35
C THR A 297 -19.51 -6.29 11.91
N ALA A 298 -19.32 -6.74 13.16
CA ALA A 298 -18.02 -6.78 13.82
C ALA A 298 -16.97 -7.59 13.05
N PHE A 299 -17.35 -8.78 12.58
CA PHE A 299 -16.49 -9.63 11.77
C PHE A 299 -16.11 -8.96 10.45
N LEU A 300 -17.07 -8.34 9.75
CA LEU A 300 -16.85 -7.66 8.48
C LEU A 300 -15.91 -6.46 8.66
N VAL A 301 -16.18 -5.57 9.61
CA VAL A 301 -15.34 -4.40 9.91
C VAL A 301 -13.91 -4.81 10.27
N ARG A 302 -13.74 -5.81 11.14
CA ARG A 302 -12.41 -6.33 11.52
C ARG A 302 -11.64 -6.89 10.33
N ASN A 303 -12.34 -7.54 9.40
CA ASN A 303 -11.73 -8.20 8.25
C ASN A 303 -11.80 -7.36 6.96
N ALA A 304 -12.22 -6.09 7.04
CA ALA A 304 -12.45 -5.23 5.87
C ALA A 304 -11.24 -5.14 4.94
N ASP A 305 -10.05 -4.93 5.51
CA ASP A 305 -8.80 -4.92 4.76
C ASP A 305 -8.50 -6.27 4.10
N ARG A 306 -8.80 -7.38 4.77
CA ARG A 306 -8.51 -8.73 4.27
C ARG A 306 -9.49 -9.13 3.18
N LEU A 307 -10.74 -8.69 3.27
CA LEU A 307 -11.82 -9.06 2.36
C LEU A 307 -11.99 -8.06 1.20
N GLY A 308 -11.38 -6.88 1.28
CA GLY A 308 -11.55 -5.81 0.29
C GLY A 308 -12.94 -5.18 0.34
N ILE A 309 -13.44 -4.95 1.55
CA ILE A 309 -14.74 -4.31 1.80
C ILE A 309 -14.66 -2.84 1.40
N TYR A 310 -15.70 -2.38 0.70
CA TYR A 310 -15.94 -1.00 0.33
C TYR A 310 -16.71 -0.25 1.43
N TYR A 311 -17.82 -0.81 1.91
CA TYR A 311 -18.56 -0.31 3.08
C TYR A 311 -19.43 -1.40 3.71
N VAL A 312 -19.88 -1.15 4.93
CA VAL A 312 -20.85 -1.99 5.66
C VAL A 312 -22.00 -1.09 6.13
N ILE A 313 -23.24 -1.53 5.97
CA ILE A 313 -24.43 -0.85 6.52
C ILE A 313 -25.12 -1.79 7.49
N TRP A 314 -25.41 -1.29 8.69
CA TRP A 314 -26.16 -2.01 9.70
C TRP A 314 -26.97 -1.04 10.55
N TYR A 315 -28.26 -1.30 10.69
CA TYR A 315 -29.16 -0.59 11.61
C TYR A 315 -29.07 0.94 11.50
N LYS A 316 -29.38 1.46 10.30
CA LYS A 316 -29.34 2.90 9.97
C LYS A 316 -27.95 3.53 10.12
N GLN A 317 -26.89 2.74 10.07
CA GLN A 317 -25.51 3.22 10.16
C GLN A 317 -24.70 2.67 8.99
N ILE A 318 -23.78 3.47 8.45
CA ILE A 318 -22.82 3.08 7.42
C ILE A 318 -21.39 3.28 7.93
N TRP A 319 -20.52 2.34 7.59
CA TRP A 319 -19.10 2.34 7.93
C TRP A 319 -18.25 2.20 6.68
N PHE A 320 -17.19 2.99 6.61
CA PHE A 320 -16.21 2.95 5.52
C PHE A 320 -14.80 2.66 6.06
N PRO A 321 -14.02 1.79 5.39
CA PRO A 321 -12.63 1.52 5.81
C PRO A 321 -11.70 2.73 5.76
N ALA A 322 -11.95 3.71 4.88
CA ALA A 322 -11.09 4.89 4.81
C ALA A 322 -11.24 5.76 6.06
N THR A 323 -12.47 6.11 6.45
CA THR A 323 -12.70 6.93 7.65
C THR A 323 -12.50 6.13 8.92
N GLY A 324 -12.82 4.83 8.90
CA GLY A 324 -12.80 3.96 10.07
C GLY A 324 -13.91 4.24 11.07
N ASN A 325 -14.83 5.16 10.76
CA ASN A 325 -15.90 5.63 11.62
C ASN A 325 -17.29 5.23 11.10
N TRP A 326 -18.27 5.23 12.01
CA TRP A 326 -19.68 5.02 11.70
C TRP A 326 -20.39 6.36 11.48
N HIS A 327 -21.32 6.37 10.54
CA HIS A 327 -22.12 7.52 10.16
C HIS A 327 -23.59 7.14 10.08
N ALA A 328 -24.49 8.10 10.29
CA ALA A 328 -25.92 7.88 10.09
C ALA A 328 -26.19 7.59 8.59
N TYR A 329 -27.05 6.61 8.33
CA TYR A 329 -27.46 6.22 6.99
C TYR A 329 -28.94 6.53 6.77
N HIS A 330 -29.24 7.26 5.70
CA HIS A 330 -30.59 7.71 5.35
C HIS A 330 -31.00 7.24 3.93
N GLY A 331 -30.41 6.14 3.46
CA GLY A 331 -30.76 5.60 2.14
C GLY A 331 -32.11 4.88 2.10
N PRO A 332 -32.49 4.34 0.93
CA PRO A 332 -33.85 3.82 0.69
C PRO A 332 -34.29 2.67 1.60
N SER A 333 -33.35 1.87 2.13
CA SER A 333 -33.60 0.84 3.13
C SER A 333 -32.96 1.25 4.45
N ASP A 334 -33.64 1.05 5.57
CA ASP A 334 -33.09 1.41 6.87
C ASP A 334 -32.12 0.35 7.45
N HIS A 335 -31.95 -0.77 6.75
CA HIS A 335 -31.05 -1.87 7.12
C HIS A 335 -31.27 -2.38 8.55
N THR A 336 -32.51 -2.36 9.02
CA THR A 336 -32.89 -2.91 10.32
C THR A 336 -33.12 -4.43 10.29
N ASP A 337 -33.20 -5.00 9.10
CA ASP A 337 -33.55 -6.40 8.80
C ASP A 337 -32.39 -7.23 8.21
N HIS A 338 -31.27 -6.60 7.90
CA HIS A 338 -30.05 -7.25 7.40
C HIS A 338 -28.79 -6.41 7.61
N VAL A 339 -27.64 -7.08 7.58
CA VAL A 339 -26.33 -6.45 7.43
C VAL A 339 -25.98 -6.42 5.95
N HIS A 340 -25.81 -5.23 5.38
CA HIS A 340 -25.35 -5.06 4.01
C HIS A 340 -23.84 -4.84 3.98
N VAL A 341 -23.16 -5.43 2.99
CA VAL A 341 -21.75 -5.15 2.72
C VAL A 341 -21.49 -5.10 1.23
N SER A 342 -20.67 -4.13 0.84
CA SER A 342 -20.18 -3.94 -0.52
C SER A 342 -18.67 -4.13 -0.60
N LEU A 343 -18.17 -4.56 -1.77
CA LEU A 343 -16.77 -4.91 -2.04
C LEU A 343 -16.18 -3.97 -3.10
N LEU A 344 -14.86 -3.74 -3.02
CA LEU A 344 -14.13 -2.82 -3.92
C LEU A 344 -14.10 -3.25 -5.39
#